data_AF-A0A2H2ZCG0-F1
#
_entry.id   AF-A0A2H2ZCG0-F1
#
_cell.length_a   1.000
_cell.length_b   1.000
_cell.length_c   1.000
_cell.angle_alpha   90.00
_cell.angle_beta   90.00
_cell.angle_gamma   90.00
#
_symmetry.space_group_name_H-M   'P 1'
#
loop_
_entity.id
_entity.type
_entity.pdbx_description
1 polymer ?
#
loop_
_entity_poly.entity_id
_entity_poly.type
_entity_poly.pdbx_seq_one_letter_code
_entity_poly.pdbx_strand_id
1 'polypeptide(L)'
;MTRYPDIATWLLLLALAPIRGLCLVALSHGWQPYEHLPEDEQLVLQRPPSDSSAATRPSAPYALPFPSRPGSRPSGFIALGDSYSAGIGTGLVNGTEDDCRRGANAYPVLVQRDLNRSRDGGDDPTFQFLSCTGSTVGDMLAGAEHSQIDGFNTTSTADFALLSIGGNDLGFFDIMNSCIFRFYSFYSGTCETALCHADEQMASSDFENRLRLAIMEILDRVRWEKRPWFTITVTGYARFFNADTDECDDYSFGMWWRGPKLERKLRQRMNDMVVDVNNKIRHSVDVINAAFAEPRVLFVDYDDAFEGHRFCEPGVVEPDYARNETWFFLVGGLDNNPSAEKPVLGAQYALLPPESPLIDPENCLEPAQTSGDWGELALCMMAMAAERDPMLRKADGRVVAENSMCGVLATWQ
;
A
#
# COMPACT_ATOMS: atom_id res chain seq x y z
N MET A 1 -65.22 8.62 22.58
CA MET A 1 -64.34 9.80 22.69
C MET A 1 -62.90 9.31 22.65
N THR A 2 -62.39 9.15 21.44
CA THR A 2 -61.00 8.76 21.14
C THR A 2 -60.12 9.98 21.32
N ARG A 3 -59.30 9.99 22.38
CA ARG A 3 -58.28 11.03 22.60
C ARG A 3 -57.02 10.64 21.82
N TYR A 4 -56.61 11.51 20.90
CA TYR A 4 -55.28 11.52 20.31
C TYR A 4 -54.23 11.80 21.41
N PRO A 5 -53.06 11.13 21.41
CA PRO A 5 -51.95 11.53 22.26
C PRO A 5 -51.18 12.71 21.64
N ASP A 6 -50.59 13.46 22.56
CA ASP A 6 -50.04 14.80 22.46
C ASP A 6 -48.72 14.87 21.69
N ILE A 7 -48.58 15.92 20.86
CA ILE A 7 -47.44 16.24 19.98
C ILE A 7 -46.14 16.47 20.79
N ALA A 8 -46.26 16.72 22.10
CA ALA A 8 -45.13 16.89 23.01
C ALA A 8 -44.30 15.61 23.23
N THR A 9 -44.82 14.42 22.90
CA THR A 9 -44.10 13.14 23.12
C THR A 9 -43.14 12.79 21.98
N TRP A 10 -43.27 13.41 20.80
CA TRP A 10 -42.40 13.18 19.64
C TRP A 10 -41.13 14.04 19.65
N LEU A 11 -41.12 15.16 20.38
CA LEU A 11 -39.97 16.06 20.45
C LEU A 11 -38.88 15.60 21.44
N LEU A 12 -39.19 14.68 22.38
CA LEU A 12 -38.18 14.10 23.27
C LEU A 12 -37.45 12.88 22.69
N LEU A 13 -38.01 12.22 21.66
CA LEU A 13 -37.35 11.10 20.96
C LEU A 13 -36.35 11.53 19.89
N LEU A 14 -36.37 12.81 19.49
CA LEU A 14 -35.39 13.40 18.56
C LEU A 14 -34.16 14.00 19.27
N ALA A 15 -34.15 14.08 20.61
CA ALA A 15 -33.03 14.61 21.40
C ALA A 15 -32.07 13.51 21.92
N LEU A 16 -32.31 12.23 21.58
CA LEU A 16 -31.48 11.08 21.98
C LEU A 16 -31.03 10.22 20.79
N ALA A 17 -30.98 10.79 19.59
CA ALA A 17 -30.17 10.20 18.53
C ALA A 17 -28.69 10.37 18.93
N PRO A 18 -27.89 9.28 19.03
CA PRO A 18 -26.47 9.44 19.30
C PRO A 18 -25.88 10.22 18.12
N ILE A 19 -25.25 11.35 18.40
CA ILE A 19 -24.30 11.98 17.49
C ILE A 19 -23.14 10.98 17.34
N ARG A 20 -23.33 9.98 16.47
CA ARG A 20 -22.25 9.12 15.96
C ARG A 20 -21.47 9.96 14.96
N GLY A 21 -20.54 10.75 15.47
CA GLY A 21 -19.73 11.66 14.65
C GLY A 21 -18.63 12.39 15.40
N LEU A 22 -18.55 12.26 16.73
CA LEU A 22 -17.39 12.73 17.49
C LEU A 22 -16.57 11.52 17.95
N CYS A 23 -15.53 11.20 17.18
CA CYS A 23 -14.41 10.39 17.64
C CYS A 23 -13.72 11.17 18.79
N LEU A 24 -14.05 10.85 20.04
CA LEU A 24 -13.32 11.34 21.21
C LEU A 24 -12.17 10.38 21.51
N VAL A 25 -11.17 10.35 20.63
CA VAL A 25 -9.88 9.72 20.98
C VAL A 25 -9.14 10.74 21.84
N ALA A 26 -9.02 10.44 23.14
CA ALA A 26 -8.25 11.25 24.06
C ALA A 26 -6.75 11.11 23.72
N LEU A 27 -6.24 11.98 22.84
CA LEU A 27 -4.81 12.14 22.59
C LEU A 27 -4.15 12.72 23.85
N SER A 28 -3.73 11.86 24.76
CA SER A 28 -2.94 12.25 25.93
C SER A 28 -1.44 12.13 25.66
N HIS A 29 -0.93 12.75 24.60
CA HIS A 29 0.53 12.97 24.47
C HIS A 29 0.76 14.37 23.91
N GLY A 30 1.46 15.19 24.70
CA GLY A 30 1.79 16.56 24.33
C GLY A 30 2.60 16.59 23.04
N TRP A 31 2.17 17.45 22.13
CA TRP A 31 2.98 17.94 21.02
C TRP A 31 4.39 18.32 21.51
N GLN A 32 5.40 17.62 21.02
CA GLN A 32 6.76 18.17 20.97
C GLN A 32 6.98 18.68 19.55
N PRO A 33 7.23 19.98 19.33
CA PRO A 33 7.64 20.46 18.02
C PRO A 33 9.00 19.84 17.68
N TYR A 34 9.09 19.28 16.48
CA TYR A 34 10.33 18.80 15.90
C TYR A 34 11.25 20.01 15.66
N GLU A 35 12.35 20.11 16.40
CA GLU A 35 13.40 21.10 16.15
C GLU A 35 14.29 20.60 15.01
N HIS A 36 14.31 21.35 13.91
CA HIS A 36 15.30 21.19 12.84
C HIS A 36 16.72 21.30 13.43
N LEU A 37 17.49 20.22 13.35
CA LEU A 37 18.96 20.29 13.41
C LEU A 37 19.48 20.62 11.99
N PRO A 38 20.47 21.53 11.84
CA PRO A 38 20.93 21.97 10.53
C PRO A 38 21.74 20.89 9.81
N GLU A 39 21.64 20.92 8.48
CA GLU A 39 22.35 20.09 7.51
C GLU A 39 23.86 19.99 7.74
N ASP A 40 24.42 18.78 7.62
CA ASP A 40 25.74 18.53 7.02
C ASP A 40 25.85 17.04 6.64
N GLU A 41 25.49 16.75 5.39
CA GLU A 41 25.93 15.67 4.47
C GLU A 41 24.77 15.24 3.56
N GLN A 42 24.57 16.01 2.49
CA GLN A 42 23.74 15.61 1.36
C GLN A 42 24.34 14.39 0.68
N LEU A 43 23.69 13.24 0.82
CA LEU A 43 24.03 12.02 0.08
C LEU A 43 23.43 12.13 -1.33
N VAL A 44 24.11 12.90 -2.18
CA VAL A 44 23.78 13.01 -3.60
C VAL A 44 24.13 11.68 -4.28
N LEU A 45 23.13 10.97 -4.79
CA LEU A 45 23.31 9.84 -5.70
C LEU A 45 23.84 10.35 -7.06
N GLN A 46 25.13 10.68 -7.12
CA GLN A 46 25.84 10.82 -8.38
C GLN A 46 26.25 9.43 -8.90
N ARG A 47 26.03 9.21 -10.19
CA ARG A 47 26.55 8.08 -10.96
C ARG A 47 28.06 7.97 -10.73
N PRO A 48 28.62 6.80 -10.35
CA PRO A 48 30.06 6.70 -10.16
C PRO A 48 30.79 6.79 -11.51
N PRO A 49 31.95 7.47 -11.59
CA PRO A 49 32.86 7.29 -12.71
C PRO A 49 33.34 5.85 -12.72
N SER A 50 33.49 5.29 -13.91
CA SER A 50 34.14 4.00 -14.13
C SER A 50 35.61 4.09 -13.74
N ASP A 51 35.93 3.80 -12.49
CA ASP A 51 37.31 3.47 -12.13
C ASP A 51 37.39 2.35 -11.09
N SER A 52 38.25 1.39 -11.45
CA SER A 52 38.44 0.14 -10.77
C SER A 52 39.42 0.31 -9.61
N SER A 53 38.90 0.62 -8.42
CA SER A 53 39.62 0.35 -7.18
C SER A 53 38.64 0.01 -6.07
N ALA A 54 38.98 -1.03 -5.31
CA ALA A 54 38.16 -1.56 -4.22
C ALA A 54 38.09 -0.55 -3.08
N ALA A 55 37.16 0.40 -3.17
CA ALA A 55 36.82 1.29 -2.08
C ALA A 55 35.88 0.57 -1.11
N THR A 56 36.34 0.35 0.11
CA THR A 56 35.51 -0.05 1.25
C THR A 56 34.36 0.94 1.37
N ARG A 57 33.12 0.49 1.12
CA ARG A 57 31.92 1.31 1.34
C ARG A 57 31.90 1.75 2.81
N PRO A 58 31.63 3.02 3.13
CA PRO A 58 31.43 3.45 4.50
C PRO A 58 30.28 2.64 5.10
N SER A 59 30.55 1.91 6.17
CA SER A 59 29.52 1.30 7.01
C SER A 59 28.69 2.43 7.61
N ALA A 60 27.38 2.44 7.31
CA ALA A 60 26.44 3.37 7.93
C ALA A 60 26.62 3.33 9.47
N PRO A 61 26.79 4.47 10.16
CA PRO A 61 27.28 4.52 11.55
C PRO A 61 26.34 3.94 12.62
N TYR A 62 25.21 3.33 12.25
CA TYR A 62 24.22 2.79 13.19
C TYR A 62 23.60 1.44 12.78
N ALA A 63 24.23 0.67 11.90
CA ALA A 63 23.78 -0.71 11.71
C ALA A 63 24.17 -1.52 12.95
N LEU A 64 23.21 -1.83 13.83
CA LEU A 64 23.36 -2.92 14.80
C LEU A 64 23.97 -4.12 14.05
N PRO A 65 24.94 -4.85 14.64
CA PRO A 65 25.51 -6.00 13.96
C PRO A 65 24.40 -7.05 13.78
N PHE A 66 23.82 -7.09 12.59
CA PHE A 66 22.86 -8.11 12.21
C PHE A 66 23.60 -9.44 12.00
N PRO A 67 22.98 -10.57 12.35
CA PRO A 67 23.50 -11.88 12.01
C PRO A 67 23.74 -11.96 10.52
N SER A 68 24.94 -12.36 10.14
CA SER A 68 25.29 -12.56 8.74
C SER A 68 25.89 -13.95 8.56
N ARG A 69 25.61 -14.55 7.42
CA ARG A 69 26.19 -15.85 7.08
C ARG A 69 27.67 -15.63 6.73
N PRO A 70 28.64 -16.21 7.46
CA PRO A 70 30.05 -15.94 7.21
C PRO A 70 30.48 -16.36 5.80
N GLY A 71 31.05 -15.43 5.04
CA GLY A 71 31.77 -15.71 3.79
C GLY A 71 30.91 -16.25 2.63
N SER A 72 29.58 -16.20 2.72
CA SER A 72 28.70 -16.74 1.67
C SER A 72 27.57 -15.79 1.32
N ARG A 73 27.36 -15.59 0.03
CA ARG A 73 26.19 -14.88 -0.51
C ARG A 73 24.90 -15.63 -0.15
N PRO A 74 23.74 -14.94 -0.06
CA PRO A 74 22.46 -15.60 0.14
C PRO A 74 22.22 -16.67 -0.92
N SER A 75 21.80 -17.85 -0.47
CA SER A 75 21.35 -18.97 -1.29
C SER A 75 19.88 -18.86 -1.69
N GLY A 76 19.12 -17.97 -1.06
CA GLY A 76 17.74 -17.70 -1.42
C GLY A 76 17.05 -16.78 -0.44
N PHE A 77 15.85 -16.33 -0.79
CA PHE A 77 15.00 -15.51 0.06
C PHE A 77 13.53 -15.66 -0.30
N ILE A 78 12.68 -15.14 0.58
CA ILE A 78 11.23 -15.13 0.43
C ILE A 78 10.75 -13.69 0.50
N ALA A 79 9.77 -13.33 -0.33
CA ALA A 79 9.06 -12.05 -0.21
C ALA A 79 7.61 -12.33 0.14
N LEU A 80 7.15 -11.72 1.24
CA LEU A 80 5.79 -11.78 1.74
C LEU A 80 5.25 -10.35 1.86
N GLY A 81 3.94 -10.20 1.95
CA GLY A 81 3.34 -8.90 2.19
C GLY A 81 2.15 -8.57 1.31
N ASP A 82 1.79 -7.29 1.34
CA ASP A 82 0.70 -6.66 0.60
C ASP A 82 1.14 -6.18 -0.80
N SER A 83 0.34 -5.28 -1.37
CA SER A 83 0.53 -4.66 -2.68
C SER A 83 1.86 -3.92 -2.85
N TYR A 84 2.46 -3.38 -1.78
CA TYR A 84 3.75 -2.70 -1.86
C TYR A 84 4.91 -3.68 -2.07
N SER A 85 4.78 -4.92 -1.58
CA SER A 85 5.72 -5.99 -1.88
C SER A 85 5.37 -6.75 -3.16
N ALA A 86 4.09 -6.97 -3.45
CA ALA A 86 3.65 -7.54 -4.72
C ALA A 86 4.04 -6.64 -5.89
N GLY A 87 4.09 -5.32 -5.69
CA GLY A 87 4.49 -4.34 -6.69
C GLY A 87 3.44 -4.16 -7.77
N ILE A 88 2.17 -4.06 -7.37
CA ILE A 88 1.08 -3.71 -8.29
C ILE A 88 1.44 -2.42 -9.05
N GLY A 89 1.15 -2.39 -10.35
CA GLY A 89 1.43 -1.24 -11.20
C GLY A 89 2.90 -1.10 -11.64
N THR A 90 3.73 -2.14 -11.48
CA THR A 90 5.15 -2.12 -11.92
C THR A 90 5.41 -2.96 -13.18
N GLY A 91 4.36 -3.23 -13.96
CA GLY A 91 4.41 -3.99 -15.20
C GLY A 91 4.00 -5.45 -15.01
N LEU A 92 3.49 -6.05 -16.08
CA LEU A 92 3.00 -7.42 -16.09
C LEU A 92 4.09 -8.44 -16.40
N VAL A 93 4.02 -9.61 -15.75
CA VAL A 93 4.89 -10.76 -16.07
C VAL A 93 4.29 -11.48 -17.28
N ASN A 94 5.04 -11.57 -18.39
CA ASN A 94 4.58 -12.18 -19.65
C ASN A 94 3.27 -11.60 -20.20
N GLY A 95 2.95 -10.34 -19.87
CA GLY A 95 1.70 -9.68 -20.31
C GLY A 95 0.44 -10.16 -19.59
N THR A 96 0.57 -10.97 -18.54
CA THR A 96 -0.54 -11.44 -17.71
C THR A 96 -0.41 -10.92 -16.29
N GLU A 97 -1.51 -10.45 -15.73
CA GLU A 97 -1.65 -10.18 -14.30
C GLU A 97 -2.07 -11.50 -13.61
N ASP A 98 -1.48 -11.80 -12.45
CA ASP A 98 -1.92 -12.91 -11.61
C ASP A 98 -2.83 -12.42 -10.48
N ASP A 99 -3.50 -13.34 -9.79
CA ASP A 99 -4.48 -13.01 -8.74
C ASP A 99 -3.87 -12.17 -7.59
N CYS A 100 -2.56 -12.25 -7.39
CA CYS A 100 -1.84 -11.48 -6.38
C CYS A 100 -1.29 -10.14 -6.89
N ARG A 101 -1.45 -9.88 -8.19
CA ARG A 101 -0.95 -8.72 -8.95
C ARG A 101 0.54 -8.48 -8.75
N ARG A 102 1.32 -9.56 -8.85
CA ARG A 102 2.78 -9.50 -8.71
C ARG A 102 3.43 -8.87 -9.94
N GLY A 103 4.02 -7.70 -9.74
CA GLY A 103 4.62 -6.91 -10.80
C GLY A 103 6.01 -7.40 -11.24
N ALA A 104 6.29 -7.26 -12.53
CA ALA A 104 7.57 -7.65 -13.12
C ALA A 104 8.77 -6.80 -12.66
N ASN A 105 8.51 -5.61 -12.11
CA ASN A 105 9.52 -4.72 -11.53
C ASN A 105 9.26 -4.40 -10.05
N ALA A 106 8.52 -5.26 -9.35
CA ALA A 106 8.36 -5.18 -7.90
C ALA A 106 9.73 -5.21 -7.20
N TYR A 107 9.87 -4.52 -6.05
CA TYR A 107 11.17 -4.43 -5.38
C TYR A 107 11.78 -5.81 -5.03
N PRO A 108 11.03 -6.87 -4.66
CA PRO A 108 11.62 -8.19 -4.46
C PRO A 108 12.22 -8.79 -5.74
N VAL A 109 11.60 -8.53 -6.90
CA VAL A 109 12.13 -8.94 -8.21
C VAL A 109 13.42 -8.20 -8.53
N LEU A 110 13.51 -6.91 -8.17
CA LEU A 110 14.72 -6.11 -8.32
C LEU A 110 15.85 -6.61 -7.42
N VAL A 111 15.54 -7.01 -6.17
CA VAL A 111 16.49 -7.65 -5.25
C VAL A 111 17.00 -8.97 -5.84
N GLN A 112 16.12 -9.83 -6.37
CA GLN A 112 16.54 -11.06 -7.04
C GLN A 112 17.48 -10.77 -8.22
N ARG A 113 17.14 -9.78 -9.06
CA ARG A 113 17.94 -9.39 -10.22
C ARG A 113 19.34 -8.89 -9.80
N ASP A 114 19.43 -8.12 -8.73
CA ASP A 114 20.70 -7.64 -8.19
C ASP A 114 21.55 -8.80 -7.63
N LEU A 115 20.94 -9.69 -6.86
CA LEU A 115 21.60 -10.88 -6.33
C LEU A 115 22.14 -11.79 -7.45
N ASN A 116 21.37 -12.00 -8.52
CA ASN A 116 21.81 -12.75 -9.69
C ASN A 116 23.02 -12.08 -10.37
N ARG A 117 22.97 -10.76 -10.58
CA ARG A 117 24.09 -10.00 -11.20
C ARG A 117 25.36 -10.04 -10.37
N SER A 118 25.22 -10.09 -9.05
CA SER A 118 26.38 -10.16 -8.17
C SER A 118 27.13 -11.49 -8.29
N ARG A 119 26.51 -12.57 -8.80
CA ARG A 119 27.09 -13.92 -8.91
C ARG A 119 28.03 -14.10 -10.09
N ASP A 120 29.29 -14.47 -9.79
CA ASP A 120 30.25 -15.00 -10.76
C ASP A 120 30.23 -16.53 -10.68
N GLY A 121 29.29 -17.15 -11.39
CA GLY A 121 29.09 -18.61 -11.42
C GLY A 121 28.34 -19.21 -10.22
N GLY A 122 27.81 -20.42 -10.41
CA GLY A 122 26.94 -21.13 -9.47
C GLY A 122 25.44 -21.01 -9.77
N ASP A 123 24.61 -21.72 -9.01
CA ASP A 123 23.15 -21.66 -9.17
C ASP A 123 22.58 -20.31 -8.72
N ASP A 124 21.51 -19.86 -9.36
CA ASP A 124 20.78 -18.66 -8.93
C ASP A 124 20.17 -18.86 -7.53
N PRO A 125 20.13 -17.82 -6.67
CA PRO A 125 19.45 -17.89 -5.39
C PRO A 125 17.98 -18.22 -5.58
N THR A 126 17.47 -19.13 -4.75
CA THR A 126 16.05 -19.50 -4.78
C THR A 126 15.19 -18.33 -4.32
N PHE A 127 14.19 -17.96 -5.13
CA PHE A 127 13.27 -16.87 -4.83
C PHE A 127 11.85 -17.40 -4.72
N GLN A 128 11.20 -17.13 -3.59
CA GLN A 128 9.78 -17.41 -3.38
C GLN A 128 9.01 -16.10 -3.25
N PHE A 129 8.20 -15.78 -4.25
CA PHE A 129 7.42 -14.55 -4.27
C PHE A 129 5.97 -14.82 -3.84
N LEU A 130 5.69 -14.60 -2.56
CA LEU A 130 4.40 -14.92 -1.92
C LEU A 130 3.57 -13.68 -1.58
N SER A 131 4.11 -12.47 -1.79
CA SER A 131 3.37 -11.22 -1.61
C SER A 131 2.11 -11.18 -2.47
N CYS A 132 1.04 -10.63 -1.92
CA CYS A 132 -0.27 -10.61 -2.56
C CYS A 132 -0.97 -9.29 -2.25
N THR A 133 -1.45 -8.62 -3.31
CA THR A 133 -2.25 -7.39 -3.16
C THR A 133 -3.47 -7.66 -2.28
N GLY A 134 -3.81 -6.69 -1.42
CA GLY A 134 -4.97 -6.80 -0.53
C GLY A 134 -4.75 -7.57 0.76
N SER A 135 -3.66 -8.36 0.88
CA SER A 135 -3.38 -9.12 2.11
C SER A 135 -3.31 -8.23 3.34
N THR A 136 -4.04 -8.61 4.38
CA THR A 136 -3.85 -8.13 5.75
C THR A 136 -2.84 -9.01 6.49
N VAL A 137 -2.40 -8.58 7.68
CA VAL A 137 -1.60 -9.43 8.56
C VAL A 137 -2.36 -10.71 8.91
N GLY A 138 -3.69 -10.65 9.08
CA GLY A 138 -4.51 -11.82 9.35
C GLY A 138 -4.51 -12.84 8.21
N ASP A 139 -4.62 -12.36 6.97
CA ASP A 139 -4.70 -13.23 5.78
C ASP A 139 -3.40 -13.98 5.50
N MET A 140 -2.26 -13.42 5.89
CA MET A 140 -0.97 -14.07 5.63
C MET A 140 -0.63 -15.18 6.64
N LEU A 141 -1.23 -15.19 7.84
CA LEU A 141 -0.93 -16.15 8.91
C LEU A 141 -1.30 -17.59 8.53
N ALA A 142 -0.69 -18.56 9.22
CA ALA A 142 -0.99 -19.97 8.99
C ALA A 142 -2.49 -20.31 9.21
N GLY A 143 -3.06 -21.12 8.33
CA GLY A 143 -4.46 -21.55 8.40
C GLY A 143 -5.49 -20.55 7.85
N ALA A 144 -5.07 -19.37 7.41
CA ALA A 144 -5.91 -18.46 6.65
C ALA A 144 -6.17 -18.97 5.22
N GLU A 145 -7.27 -18.55 4.60
CA GLU A 145 -7.66 -18.99 3.25
C GLU A 145 -6.60 -18.63 2.18
N HIS A 146 -5.99 -17.45 2.30
CA HIS A 146 -4.94 -16.96 1.41
C HIS A 146 -3.56 -16.91 2.10
N SER A 147 -3.28 -17.87 3.00
CA SER A 147 -2.07 -17.90 3.81
C SER A 147 -0.77 -17.91 2.99
N GLN A 148 0.03 -16.85 3.17
CA GLN A 148 1.37 -16.77 2.60
C GLN A 148 2.36 -17.66 3.38
N ILE A 149 2.14 -17.85 4.69
CA ILE A 149 2.98 -18.72 5.55
C ILE A 149 2.82 -20.20 5.16
N ASP A 150 1.61 -20.65 4.83
CA ASP A 150 1.37 -22.01 4.37
C ASP A 150 1.91 -22.22 2.95
N GLY A 151 1.82 -21.20 2.11
CA GLY A 151 2.41 -21.17 0.76
C GLY A 151 3.94 -21.24 0.74
N PHE A 152 4.63 -20.95 1.85
CA PHE A 152 6.09 -21.00 1.91
C PHE A 152 6.63 -22.43 1.81
N ASN A 153 7.34 -22.72 0.72
CA ASN A 153 8.06 -23.96 0.52
C ASN A 153 9.38 -24.01 1.32
N THR A 154 9.29 -24.55 2.53
CA THR A 154 10.44 -24.75 3.43
C THR A 154 11.51 -25.75 2.97
N THR A 155 11.29 -26.50 1.88
CA THR A 155 12.34 -27.36 1.31
C THR A 155 13.39 -26.54 0.55
N SER A 156 13.02 -25.35 0.08
CA SER A 156 13.95 -24.43 -0.59
C SER A 156 14.80 -23.67 0.42
N THR A 157 15.98 -23.23 -0.01
CA THR A 157 16.87 -22.41 0.81
C THR A 157 16.33 -20.99 0.96
N ALA A 158 16.42 -20.44 2.16
CA ALA A 158 16.10 -19.04 2.42
C ALA A 158 16.99 -18.55 3.56
N ASP A 159 17.73 -17.49 3.28
CA ASP A 159 18.67 -16.85 4.21
C ASP A 159 18.15 -15.51 4.73
N PHE A 160 17.14 -14.92 4.09
CA PHE A 160 16.40 -13.78 4.61
C PHE A 160 14.96 -13.75 4.06
N ALA A 161 14.12 -12.90 4.64
CA ALA A 161 12.80 -12.56 4.09
C ALA A 161 12.63 -11.05 3.94
N LEU A 162 11.79 -10.66 2.98
CA LEU A 162 11.29 -9.30 2.78
C LEU A 162 9.81 -9.28 3.15
N LEU A 163 9.39 -8.24 3.87
CA LEU A 163 8.01 -8.09 4.34
C LEU A 163 7.55 -6.63 4.22
N SER A 164 6.41 -6.41 3.58
CA SER A 164 5.64 -5.16 3.64
C SER A 164 4.21 -5.52 3.96
N ILE A 165 3.67 -5.18 5.13
CA ILE A 165 2.31 -5.57 5.49
C ILE A 165 1.74 -4.61 6.54
N GLY A 166 0.44 -4.34 6.47
CA GLY A 166 -0.29 -3.64 7.52
C GLY A 166 -1.20 -2.51 7.06
N GLY A 167 -0.96 -1.91 5.90
CA GLY A 167 -1.81 -0.82 5.40
C GLY A 167 -3.29 -1.22 5.27
N ASN A 168 -3.54 -2.46 4.85
CA ASN A 168 -4.90 -3.00 4.70
C ASN A 168 -5.60 -3.22 6.05
N ASP A 169 -4.88 -3.64 7.10
CA ASP A 169 -5.42 -3.86 8.45
C ASP A 169 -6.00 -2.58 9.08
N LEU A 170 -5.54 -1.43 8.61
CA LEU A 170 -5.87 -0.12 9.16
C LEU A 170 -6.91 0.64 8.32
N GLY A 171 -7.54 -0.04 7.36
CA GLY A 171 -8.63 0.52 6.55
C GLY A 171 -8.16 1.50 5.47
N PHE A 172 -6.94 1.35 4.96
CA PHE A 172 -6.40 2.25 3.93
C PHE A 172 -7.30 2.34 2.70
N PHE A 173 -7.85 1.22 2.22
CA PHE A 173 -8.78 1.24 1.09
C PHE A 173 -10.04 2.06 1.36
N ASP A 174 -10.61 1.97 2.56
CA ASP A 174 -11.80 2.74 2.94
C ASP A 174 -11.50 4.24 2.93
N ILE A 175 -10.31 4.65 3.40
CA ILE A 175 -9.85 6.04 3.28
C ILE A 175 -9.74 6.44 1.81
N MET A 176 -9.09 5.63 0.96
CA MET A 176 -8.95 5.95 -0.46
C MET A 176 -10.31 6.06 -1.16
N ASN A 177 -11.26 5.18 -0.82
CA ASN A 177 -12.61 5.22 -1.37
C ASN A 177 -13.41 6.43 -0.87
N SER A 178 -13.42 6.71 0.44
CA SER A 178 -14.25 7.78 1.01
C SER A 178 -13.65 9.18 0.83
N CYS A 179 -12.33 9.31 0.85
CA CYS A 179 -11.64 10.60 0.86
C CYS A 179 -11.05 11.02 -0.49
N ILE A 180 -10.70 10.09 -1.39
CA ILE A 180 -9.90 10.40 -2.59
C ILE A 180 -10.67 10.03 -3.88
N PHE A 181 -10.90 8.75 -4.12
CA PHE A 181 -11.40 8.27 -5.41
C PHE A 181 -12.93 8.23 -5.51
N ARG A 182 -13.64 7.96 -4.41
CA ARG A 182 -15.10 7.72 -4.41
C ARG A 182 -15.51 6.71 -5.47
N PHE A 183 -14.99 5.49 -5.42
CA PHE A 183 -15.33 4.44 -6.39
C PHE A 183 -16.85 4.22 -6.47
N TYR A 184 -17.54 4.19 -5.32
CA TYR A 184 -19.00 4.13 -5.22
C TYR A 184 -19.70 5.50 -5.19
N SER A 185 -19.08 6.55 -5.74
CA SER A 185 -19.65 7.89 -5.85
C SER A 185 -20.13 8.44 -4.50
N PHE A 186 -21.36 8.95 -4.42
CA PHE A 186 -21.96 9.47 -3.19
C PHE A 186 -22.23 8.41 -2.11
N TYR A 187 -22.08 7.13 -2.44
CA TYR A 187 -22.34 5.99 -1.57
C TYR A 187 -21.07 5.42 -0.93
N SER A 188 -19.88 5.97 -1.21
CA SER A 188 -18.59 5.58 -0.62
C SER A 188 -18.44 5.90 0.88
N GLY A 189 -19.51 6.26 1.59
CA GLY A 189 -19.42 6.77 2.97
C GLY A 189 -18.82 8.17 3.05
N THR A 190 -18.48 8.61 4.27
CA THR A 190 -17.84 9.91 4.52
C THR A 190 -16.36 9.73 4.88
N CYS A 191 -15.54 10.70 4.47
CA CYS A 191 -14.11 10.68 4.77
C CYS A 191 -13.87 10.70 6.29
N GLU A 192 -14.65 11.48 7.05
CA GLU A 192 -14.54 11.57 8.50
C GLU A 192 -14.79 10.23 9.20
N THR A 193 -15.74 9.43 8.70
CA THR A 193 -16.00 8.10 9.26
C THR A 193 -14.86 7.13 8.94
N ALA A 194 -14.34 7.14 7.72
CA ALA A 194 -13.19 6.31 7.35
C ALA A 194 -11.94 6.66 8.17
N LEU A 195 -11.65 7.96 8.35
CA LEU A 195 -10.55 8.44 9.17
C LEU A 195 -10.71 8.07 10.65
N CYS A 196 -11.92 8.23 11.22
CA CYS A 196 -12.19 7.83 12.61
C CYS A 196 -12.03 6.32 12.82
N HIS A 197 -12.46 5.49 11.86
CA HIS A 197 -12.22 4.05 11.95
C HIS A 197 -10.72 3.70 11.92
N ALA A 198 -9.95 4.33 11.02
CA ALA A 198 -8.50 4.15 10.98
C ALA A 198 -7.82 4.60 12.30
N ASP A 199 -8.28 5.68 12.91
CA ASP A 199 -7.81 6.15 14.21
C ASP A 199 -8.08 5.15 15.34
N GLU A 200 -9.27 4.54 15.35
CA GLU A 200 -9.61 3.50 16.33
C GLU A 200 -8.69 2.27 16.19
N GLN A 201 -8.43 1.83 14.96
CA GLN A 201 -7.51 0.73 14.69
C GLN A 201 -6.06 1.09 15.07
N MET A 202 -5.65 2.33 14.77
CA MET A 202 -4.33 2.86 15.14
C MET A 202 -4.18 2.98 16.66
N ALA A 203 -5.22 3.35 17.40
CA ALA A 203 -5.16 3.42 18.86
C ALA A 203 -5.03 2.03 19.51
N SER A 204 -5.46 0.97 18.83
CA SER A 204 -5.36 -0.41 19.33
C SER A 204 -3.92 -0.95 19.25
N SER A 205 -3.61 -1.89 20.16
CA SER A 205 -2.40 -2.72 20.09
C SER A 205 -2.54 -3.91 19.14
N ASP A 206 -3.73 -4.16 18.59
CA ASP A 206 -4.02 -5.38 17.83
C ASP A 206 -3.17 -5.50 16.57
N PHE A 207 -2.95 -4.39 15.86
CA PHE A 207 -2.07 -4.35 14.70
C PHE A 207 -0.65 -4.81 15.06
N GLU A 208 -0.05 -4.23 16.10
CA GLU A 208 1.30 -4.58 16.55
C GLU A 208 1.37 -6.02 17.07
N ASN A 209 0.32 -6.50 17.76
CA ASN A 209 0.23 -7.89 18.21
C ASN A 209 0.23 -8.87 17.03
N ARG A 210 -0.60 -8.60 16.01
CA ARG A 210 -0.68 -9.43 14.80
C ARG A 210 0.61 -9.38 14.00
N LEU A 211 1.20 -8.20 13.80
CA LEU A 211 2.46 -8.04 13.07
C LEU A 211 3.59 -8.82 13.74
N ARG A 212 3.70 -8.75 15.07
CA ARG A 212 4.68 -9.53 15.83
C ARG A 212 4.43 -11.03 15.70
N LEU A 213 3.17 -11.48 15.72
CA LEU A 213 2.82 -12.87 15.49
C LEU A 213 3.29 -13.33 14.10
N ALA A 214 2.98 -12.58 13.04
CA ALA A 214 3.37 -12.93 11.67
C ALA A 214 4.90 -13.02 11.52
N ILE A 215 5.65 -12.07 12.08
CA ILE A 215 7.12 -12.10 12.05
C ILE A 215 7.67 -13.33 12.79
N MET A 216 7.11 -13.67 13.95
CA MET A 216 7.50 -14.86 14.69
C MET A 216 7.13 -16.16 13.95
N GLU A 217 5.99 -16.21 13.26
CA GLU A 217 5.63 -17.35 12.41
C GLU A 217 6.60 -17.52 11.23
N ILE A 218 7.05 -16.43 10.59
CA ILE A 218 8.09 -16.51 9.56
C ILE A 218 9.37 -17.15 10.13
N LEU A 219 9.82 -16.68 11.30
CA LEU A 219 11.01 -17.22 11.99
C LEU A 219 10.86 -18.69 12.34
N ASP A 220 9.71 -19.09 12.87
CA ASP A 220 9.43 -20.49 13.24
C ASP A 220 9.35 -21.40 12.00
N ARG A 221 8.68 -20.92 10.93
CA ARG A 221 8.55 -21.64 9.66
C ARG A 221 9.90 -21.92 9.00
N VAL A 222 10.86 -21.00 9.10
CA VAL A 222 12.25 -21.24 8.61
C VAL A 222 13.12 -22.04 9.59
N ARG A 223 12.62 -22.31 10.81
CA ARG A 223 13.38 -22.91 11.93
C ARG A 223 14.65 -22.12 12.22
N TRP A 224 14.49 -20.83 12.50
CA TRP A 224 15.57 -19.85 12.63
C TRP A 224 16.67 -20.29 13.61
N GLU A 225 16.38 -21.10 14.63
CA GLU A 225 17.40 -21.61 15.56
C GLU A 225 18.45 -22.49 14.86
N LYS A 226 18.07 -23.14 13.75
CA LYS A 226 19.00 -23.92 12.90
C LYS A 226 19.64 -23.06 11.80
N ARG A 227 19.17 -21.82 11.63
CA ARG A 227 19.64 -20.83 10.66
C ARG A 227 19.89 -19.50 11.39
N PRO A 228 20.85 -19.43 12.32
CA PRO A 228 21.07 -18.26 13.15
C PRO A 228 21.56 -17.03 12.38
N TRP A 229 21.73 -17.09 11.07
CA TRP A 229 21.98 -15.93 10.19
C TRP A 229 20.70 -15.40 9.52
N PHE A 230 19.56 -16.07 9.68
CA PHE A 230 18.32 -15.66 9.03
C PHE A 230 17.83 -14.33 9.61
N THR A 231 17.46 -13.41 8.72
CA THR A 231 16.96 -12.08 9.05
C THR A 231 15.69 -11.77 8.27
N ILE A 232 14.85 -10.89 8.81
CA ILE A 232 13.65 -10.38 8.15
C ILE A 232 13.84 -8.89 7.95
N THR A 233 13.62 -8.40 6.73
CA THR A 233 13.59 -6.96 6.44
C THR A 233 12.14 -6.54 6.27
N VAL A 234 11.66 -5.69 7.17
CA VAL A 234 10.32 -5.11 7.15
C VAL A 234 10.41 -3.69 6.64
N THR A 235 9.69 -3.38 5.57
CA THR A 235 9.64 -2.02 5.03
C THR A 235 8.50 -1.22 5.66
N GLY A 236 8.71 0.09 5.82
CA GLY A 236 7.62 1.04 6.05
C GLY A 236 6.86 1.38 4.77
N TYR A 237 6.10 2.46 4.81
CA TYR A 237 5.41 3.08 3.68
C TYR A 237 5.89 4.53 3.49
N ALA A 238 5.82 5.05 2.27
CA ALA A 238 6.08 6.46 2.01
C ALA A 238 4.79 7.30 2.09
N ARG A 239 4.92 8.54 2.56
CA ARG A 239 3.88 9.57 2.52
C ARG A 239 3.47 9.82 1.07
N PHE A 240 2.16 9.88 0.84
CA PHE A 240 1.58 9.93 -0.51
C PHE A 240 1.68 11.29 -1.16
N PHE A 241 1.60 12.36 -0.38
CA PHE A 241 1.40 13.70 -0.87
C PHE A 241 2.54 14.62 -0.42
N ASN A 242 2.96 15.54 -1.27
CA ASN A 242 3.50 16.79 -0.78
C ASN A 242 2.35 17.55 -0.09
N ALA A 243 2.56 18.05 1.13
CA ALA A 243 1.56 18.78 1.92
C ALA A 243 2.06 20.17 2.36
N ASP A 244 3.11 20.69 1.72
CA ASP A 244 3.78 21.94 2.10
C ASP A 244 3.13 23.17 1.46
N THR A 245 2.48 22.97 0.31
CA THR A 245 1.82 24.04 -0.45
C THR A 245 0.31 23.80 -0.55
N ASP A 246 -0.46 24.87 -0.82
CA ASP A 246 -1.91 24.79 -1.10
C ASP A 246 -2.19 24.62 -2.62
N GLU A 247 -1.16 24.48 -3.47
CA GLU A 247 -1.30 24.45 -4.94
C GLU A 247 -2.20 23.30 -5.43
N CYS A 248 -2.24 22.20 -4.68
CA CYS A 248 -3.02 21.01 -5.02
C CYS A 248 -4.47 21.03 -4.53
N ASP A 249 -4.88 22.06 -3.77
CA ASP A 249 -6.16 22.08 -3.04
C ASP A 249 -7.36 21.99 -3.98
N ASP A 250 -7.25 22.51 -5.20
CA ASP A 250 -8.33 22.46 -6.18
C ASP A 250 -8.30 21.22 -7.09
N TYR A 251 -7.28 20.35 -6.97
CA TYR A 251 -7.21 19.09 -7.72
C TYR A 251 -8.02 17.98 -7.08
N SER A 252 -8.29 16.91 -7.85
CA SER A 252 -9.12 15.79 -7.44
C SER A 252 -8.72 14.53 -8.21
N PHE A 253 -8.54 13.43 -7.49
CA PHE A 253 -8.44 12.09 -8.08
C PHE A 253 -9.79 11.36 -8.15
N GLY A 254 -10.89 12.00 -7.71
CA GLY A 254 -12.21 11.38 -7.72
C GLY A 254 -12.63 10.88 -9.10
N MET A 255 -13.18 9.66 -9.15
CA MET A 255 -13.62 9.00 -10.39
C MET A 255 -14.81 9.73 -11.05
N TRP A 256 -15.58 10.46 -10.25
CA TRP A 256 -16.82 11.11 -10.65
C TRP A 256 -16.69 12.63 -10.66
N TRP A 257 -17.49 13.27 -11.49
CA TRP A 257 -17.60 14.72 -11.53
C TRP A 257 -17.91 15.26 -10.13
N ARG A 258 -17.15 16.29 -9.70
CA ARG A 258 -17.16 16.81 -8.32
C ARG A 258 -16.68 15.80 -7.28
N GLY A 259 -15.62 15.07 -7.61
CA GLY A 259 -14.85 14.29 -6.64
C GLY A 259 -14.29 15.14 -5.49
N PRO A 260 -13.82 14.49 -4.40
CA PRO A 260 -13.16 15.15 -3.28
C PRO A 260 -11.96 15.97 -3.72
N LYS A 261 -11.72 17.06 -3.02
CA LYS A 261 -10.57 17.92 -3.24
C LYS A 261 -9.36 17.46 -2.43
N LEU A 262 -8.18 17.58 -3.02
CA LEU A 262 -6.90 17.24 -2.40
C LEU A 262 -6.39 18.39 -1.51
N GLU A 263 -7.27 18.88 -0.63
CA GLU A 263 -6.94 19.97 0.30
C GLU A 263 -5.71 19.63 1.13
N ARG A 264 -4.85 20.62 1.40
CA ARG A 264 -3.61 20.44 2.17
C ARG A 264 -3.84 19.77 3.50
N LYS A 265 -4.96 20.08 4.17
CA LYS A 265 -5.35 19.45 5.43
C LYS A 265 -5.58 17.95 5.29
N LEU A 266 -6.24 17.51 4.20
CA LEU A 266 -6.45 16.08 3.94
C LEU A 266 -5.12 15.40 3.61
N ARG A 267 -4.29 16.01 2.76
CA ARG A 267 -2.95 15.50 2.40
C ARG A 267 -2.07 15.32 3.64
N GLN A 268 -2.00 16.34 4.49
CA GLN A 268 -1.27 16.27 5.75
C GLN A 268 -1.82 15.16 6.64
N ARG A 269 -3.16 15.07 6.79
CA ARG A 269 -3.78 14.05 7.62
C ARG A 269 -3.44 12.63 7.17
N MET A 270 -3.43 12.39 5.86
CA MET A 270 -3.06 11.08 5.31
C MET A 270 -1.57 10.78 5.50
N ASN A 271 -0.71 11.77 5.33
CA ASN A 271 0.72 11.63 5.60
C ASN A 271 1.01 11.33 7.07
N ASP A 272 0.32 11.99 8.01
CA ASP A 272 0.46 11.74 9.45
C ASP A 272 0.10 10.28 9.78
N MET A 273 -0.96 9.74 9.17
CA MET A 273 -1.32 8.33 9.36
C MET A 273 -0.22 7.39 8.84
N VAL A 274 0.42 7.69 7.71
CA VAL A 274 1.56 6.88 7.22
C VAL A 274 2.71 6.89 8.22
N VAL A 275 3.03 8.05 8.80
CA VAL A 275 4.05 8.18 9.85
C VAL A 275 3.67 7.34 11.08
N ASP A 276 2.40 7.37 11.50
CA ASP A 276 1.91 6.57 12.64
C ASP A 276 2.02 5.06 12.38
N VAL A 277 1.67 4.60 11.17
CA VAL A 277 1.87 3.20 10.74
C VAL A 277 3.34 2.81 10.85
N ASN A 278 4.24 3.61 10.27
CA ASN A 278 5.67 3.34 10.27
C ASN A 278 6.22 3.29 11.71
N ASN A 279 5.73 4.16 12.59
CA ASN A 279 6.10 4.15 14.00
C ASN A 279 5.69 2.86 14.71
N LYS A 280 4.49 2.33 14.44
CA LYS A 280 4.04 1.04 14.98
C LYS A 280 4.80 -0.16 14.43
N ILE A 281 5.13 -0.14 13.14
CA ILE A 281 5.97 -1.17 12.52
C ILE A 281 7.35 -1.17 13.19
N ARG A 282 7.99 0.01 13.28
CA ARG A 282 9.29 0.19 13.94
C ARG A 282 9.25 -0.29 15.40
N HIS A 283 8.25 0.13 16.17
CA HIS A 283 8.09 -0.30 17.56
C HIS A 283 7.90 -1.81 17.68
N SER A 284 7.10 -2.43 16.79
CA SER A 284 6.94 -3.89 16.75
C SER A 284 8.26 -4.61 16.50
N VAL A 285 9.07 -4.09 15.56
CA VAL A 285 10.42 -4.60 15.26
C VAL A 285 11.34 -4.49 16.48
N ASP A 286 11.34 -3.34 17.17
CA ASP A 286 12.15 -3.12 18.36
C ASP A 286 11.78 -4.09 19.49
N VAL A 287 10.48 -4.29 19.73
CA VAL A 287 9.97 -5.25 20.74
C VAL A 287 10.39 -6.68 20.42
N ILE A 288 10.34 -7.09 19.14
CA ILE A 288 10.81 -8.41 18.73
C ILE A 288 12.31 -8.53 18.98
N ASN A 289 13.11 -7.58 18.50
CA ASN A 289 14.56 -7.63 18.62
C ASN A 289 15.04 -7.65 20.08
N ALA A 290 14.32 -6.97 20.99
CA ALA A 290 14.61 -7.01 22.42
C ALA A 290 14.48 -8.42 23.04
N ALA A 291 13.76 -9.35 22.39
CA ALA A 291 13.61 -10.73 22.82
C ALA A 291 14.75 -11.66 22.33
N PHE A 292 15.65 -11.17 21.47
CA PHE A 292 16.77 -11.94 20.93
C PHE A 292 18.12 -11.42 21.43
N ALA A 293 19.11 -12.31 21.49
CA ALA A 293 20.49 -11.93 21.82
C ALA A 293 21.15 -11.08 20.71
N GLU A 294 20.73 -11.27 19.47
CA GLU A 294 21.14 -10.49 18.29
C GLU A 294 19.88 -10.10 17.51
N PRO A 295 19.81 -8.89 16.93
CA PRO A 295 18.65 -8.46 16.15
C PRO A 295 18.33 -9.42 15.00
N ARG A 296 17.04 -9.69 14.79
CA ARG A 296 16.53 -10.59 13.74
C ARG A 296 15.81 -9.84 12.64
N VAL A 297 15.29 -8.67 12.96
CA VAL A 297 14.39 -7.93 12.10
C VAL A 297 14.93 -6.54 11.86
N LEU A 298 15.09 -6.16 10.60
CA LEU A 298 15.50 -4.84 10.17
C LEU A 298 14.27 -4.06 9.73
N PHE A 299 14.04 -2.89 10.29
CA PHE A 299 13.07 -1.94 9.75
C PHE A 299 13.75 -1.03 8.71
N VAL A 300 13.15 -0.88 7.54
CA VAL A 300 13.62 0.01 6.48
C VAL A 300 12.58 1.11 6.27
N ASP A 301 12.95 2.32 6.66
CA ASP A 301 12.22 3.54 6.34
C ASP A 301 12.75 4.12 5.04
N TYR A 302 11.92 4.17 4.01
CA TYR A 302 12.27 4.72 2.70
C TYR A 302 11.50 6.01 2.39
N ASP A 303 10.71 6.53 3.32
CA ASP A 303 9.80 7.64 3.06
C ASP A 303 10.52 8.91 2.59
N ASP A 304 11.67 9.24 3.19
CA ASP A 304 12.45 10.42 2.80
C ASP A 304 13.04 10.30 1.37
N ALA A 305 13.19 9.07 0.85
CA ALA A 305 13.62 8.87 -0.52
C ALA A 305 12.55 9.29 -1.54
N PHE A 306 11.29 9.42 -1.13
CA PHE A 306 10.18 9.85 -1.97
C PHE A 306 10.02 11.37 -2.05
N GLU A 307 10.88 12.15 -1.39
CA GLU A 307 10.81 13.62 -1.46
C GLU A 307 11.00 14.13 -2.90
N GLY A 308 10.09 14.98 -3.38
CA GLY A 308 10.05 15.43 -4.77
C GLY A 308 9.38 14.43 -5.75
N HIS A 309 8.96 13.26 -5.24
CA HIS A 309 8.38 12.16 -6.02
C HIS A 309 6.97 11.76 -5.55
N ARG A 310 6.34 12.56 -4.68
CA ARG A 310 4.98 12.33 -4.18
C ARG A 310 3.94 12.86 -5.17
N PHE A 311 2.65 12.65 -4.87
CA PHE A 311 1.58 13.41 -5.50
C PHE A 311 1.59 14.86 -5.01
N CYS A 312 1.04 15.79 -5.80
CA CYS A 312 0.90 17.20 -5.43
C CYS A 312 2.23 17.95 -5.24
N GLU A 313 3.32 17.50 -5.86
CA GLU A 313 4.60 18.22 -5.84
C GLU A 313 4.47 19.61 -6.51
N PRO A 314 5.27 20.61 -6.10
CA PRO A 314 5.17 21.97 -6.61
C PRO A 314 5.21 22.04 -8.14
N GLY A 315 4.26 22.79 -8.72
CA GLY A 315 4.15 22.96 -10.17
C GLY A 315 3.59 21.76 -10.95
N VAL A 316 3.09 20.71 -10.29
CA VAL A 316 2.40 19.58 -10.93
C VAL A 316 0.89 19.81 -10.98
N VAL A 317 0.28 19.56 -12.13
CA VAL A 317 -1.18 19.61 -12.32
C VAL A 317 -1.74 18.20 -12.19
N GLU A 318 -2.48 17.93 -11.12
CA GLU A 318 -2.95 16.58 -10.81
C GLU A 318 -4.37 16.29 -11.33
N PRO A 319 -4.67 15.04 -11.77
CA PRO A 319 -3.74 13.92 -11.97
C PRO A 319 -2.86 14.07 -13.22
N ASP A 320 -1.54 13.87 -13.06
CA ASP A 320 -0.60 13.81 -14.19
C ASP A 320 -0.18 12.36 -14.53
N TYR A 321 -0.94 11.74 -15.43
CA TYR A 321 -0.66 10.39 -15.94
C TYR A 321 0.61 10.27 -16.79
N ALA A 322 1.21 11.39 -17.21
CA ALA A 322 2.41 11.39 -18.03
C ALA A 322 3.69 11.59 -17.21
N ARG A 323 3.56 11.98 -15.94
CA ARG A 323 4.69 12.26 -15.05
C ARG A 323 5.36 10.97 -14.60
N ASN A 324 6.63 10.82 -14.97
CA ASN A 324 7.49 9.70 -14.57
C ASN A 324 8.22 9.93 -13.24
N GLU A 325 8.13 11.14 -12.70
CA GLU A 325 8.78 11.52 -11.44
C GLU A 325 7.85 11.30 -10.22
N THR A 326 6.59 10.91 -10.43
CA THR A 326 5.74 10.43 -9.33
C THR A 326 6.00 8.93 -9.15
N TRP A 327 6.50 8.53 -7.99
CA TRP A 327 6.90 7.13 -7.73
C TRP A 327 5.80 6.27 -7.14
N PHE A 328 4.59 6.82 -7.01
CA PHE A 328 3.40 6.07 -6.70
C PHE A 328 2.67 5.64 -7.98
N PHE A 329 2.04 4.48 -7.90
CA PHE A 329 1.12 4.04 -8.93
C PHE A 329 -0.14 4.93 -8.92
N LEU A 330 -0.46 5.54 -10.07
CA LEU A 330 -1.65 6.37 -10.23
C LEU A 330 -2.80 5.53 -10.81
N VAL A 331 -3.93 5.48 -10.10
CA VAL A 331 -5.10 4.70 -10.51
C VAL A 331 -5.61 5.15 -11.88
N GLY A 332 -5.77 4.18 -12.79
CA GLY A 332 -6.13 4.40 -14.19
C GLY A 332 -4.95 4.76 -15.11
N GLY A 333 -3.76 4.97 -14.56
CA GLY A 333 -2.54 5.29 -15.27
C GLY A 333 -1.73 4.07 -15.66
N LEU A 334 -0.93 4.18 -16.73
CA LEU A 334 -0.04 3.11 -17.19
C LEU A 334 0.83 2.58 -16.05
N ASP A 335 1.12 1.28 -16.10
CA ASP A 335 2.13 0.68 -15.24
C ASP A 335 3.49 1.39 -15.37
N ASN A 336 4.17 1.55 -14.25
CA ASN A 336 5.53 2.06 -14.13
C ASN A 336 6.55 1.01 -14.62
N ASN A 337 6.48 0.68 -15.92
CA ASN A 337 7.36 -0.28 -16.58
C ASN A 337 8.36 0.44 -17.49
N PRO A 338 9.66 0.52 -17.13
CA PRO A 338 10.66 1.21 -17.93
C PRO A 338 10.97 0.53 -19.28
N SER A 339 10.51 -0.71 -19.48
CA SER A 339 10.73 -1.49 -20.71
C SER A 339 9.50 -1.56 -21.63
N ALA A 340 8.35 -1.02 -21.21
CA ALA A 340 7.17 -0.98 -22.05
C ALA A 340 7.24 0.22 -23.02
N GLU A 341 6.97 -0.02 -24.31
CA GLU A 341 6.64 1.08 -25.22
C GLU A 341 5.41 1.81 -24.65
N LYS A 342 5.49 3.14 -24.52
CA LYS A 342 4.32 3.94 -24.16
C LYS A 342 3.24 3.67 -25.21
N PRO A 343 2.08 3.11 -24.86
CA PRO A 343 1.06 2.82 -25.85
C PRO A 343 0.58 4.11 -26.51
N VAL A 344 0.24 4.00 -27.79
CA VAL A 344 -0.27 5.10 -28.61
C VAL A 344 -1.75 5.27 -28.30
N LEU A 345 -2.12 6.44 -27.78
CA LEU A 345 -3.49 6.83 -27.42
C LEU A 345 -4.54 6.29 -28.43
N GLY A 346 -5.34 5.29 -28.03
CA GLY A 346 -6.52 4.85 -28.78
C GLY A 346 -6.49 3.42 -29.34
N ALA A 347 -5.70 2.52 -28.78
CA ALA A 347 -5.73 1.11 -29.17
C ALA A 347 -6.97 0.39 -28.56
N GLN A 348 -7.76 -0.27 -29.41
CA GLN A 348 -9.00 -0.99 -29.08
C GLN A 348 -8.83 -2.25 -28.19
N TYR A 349 -7.73 -2.38 -27.45
CA TYR A 349 -7.36 -3.61 -26.75
C TYR A 349 -7.24 -3.37 -25.24
N ALA A 350 -8.37 -3.46 -24.52
CA ALA A 350 -8.52 -3.86 -23.11
C ALA A 350 -9.79 -3.20 -22.56
N LEU A 351 -10.93 -3.79 -22.87
CA LEU A 351 -12.21 -3.42 -22.28
C LEU A 351 -12.81 -4.71 -21.76
N LEU A 352 -13.24 -4.77 -20.50
CA LEU A 352 -13.98 -5.94 -20.06
C LEU A 352 -15.22 -6.11 -20.94
N PRO A 353 -15.56 -7.36 -21.30
CA PRO A 353 -16.85 -7.66 -21.89
C PRO A 353 -17.95 -7.06 -21.00
N PRO A 354 -19.03 -6.50 -21.57
CA PRO A 354 -20.18 -6.01 -20.81
C PRO A 354 -20.76 -7.05 -19.84
N GLU A 355 -20.58 -8.34 -20.15
CA GLU A 355 -21.04 -9.48 -19.36
C GLU A 355 -19.99 -9.99 -18.35
N SER A 356 -18.90 -9.24 -18.12
CA SER A 356 -17.89 -9.66 -17.16
C SER A 356 -18.45 -9.65 -15.72
N PRO A 357 -18.25 -10.73 -14.95
CA PRO A 357 -18.74 -10.81 -13.58
C PRO A 357 -18.11 -9.76 -12.64
N LEU A 358 -16.97 -9.17 -13.03
CA LEU A 358 -16.30 -8.11 -12.25
C LEU A 358 -17.06 -6.78 -12.27
N ILE A 359 -17.95 -6.59 -13.24
CA ILE A 359 -18.74 -5.36 -13.43
C ILE A 359 -20.25 -5.65 -13.46
N ASP A 360 -20.68 -6.84 -13.02
CA ASP A 360 -22.07 -7.15 -12.79
C ASP A 360 -22.51 -6.56 -11.44
N PRO A 361 -23.23 -5.43 -11.42
CA PRO A 361 -23.52 -4.70 -10.18
C PRO A 361 -24.38 -5.50 -9.18
N GLU A 362 -25.08 -6.55 -9.62
CA GLU A 362 -25.87 -7.41 -8.73
C GLU A 362 -25.01 -8.47 -8.04
N ASN A 363 -23.95 -8.96 -8.70
CA ASN A 363 -23.22 -10.16 -8.28
C ASN A 363 -21.72 -9.95 -8.02
N CYS A 364 -21.16 -8.78 -8.33
CA CYS A 364 -19.72 -8.54 -8.23
C CYS A 364 -19.20 -8.36 -6.79
N LEU A 365 -20.08 -8.00 -5.84
CA LEU A 365 -19.64 -7.49 -4.53
C LEU A 365 -19.04 -8.57 -3.63
N GLU A 366 -19.74 -9.69 -3.43
CA GLU A 366 -19.25 -10.78 -2.57
C GLU A 366 -17.93 -11.38 -3.09
N PRO A 367 -17.79 -11.71 -4.40
CA PRO A 367 -16.51 -12.17 -4.94
C PRO A 367 -15.38 -11.15 -4.76
N ALA A 368 -15.62 -9.87 -5.05
CA ALA A 368 -14.60 -8.83 -4.92
C ALA A 368 -14.19 -8.55 -3.46
N GLN A 369 -15.10 -8.72 -2.50
CA GLN A 369 -14.77 -8.65 -1.08
C GLN A 369 -13.97 -9.87 -0.63
N THR A 370 -14.31 -11.05 -1.16
CA THR A 370 -13.66 -12.32 -0.81
C THR A 370 -12.24 -12.39 -1.39
N SER A 371 -12.02 -11.85 -2.59
CA SER A 371 -10.68 -11.84 -3.20
C SER A 371 -9.68 -10.97 -2.43
N GLY A 372 -10.15 -10.00 -1.63
CA GLY A 372 -9.31 -9.01 -0.97
C GLY A 372 -8.68 -7.99 -1.95
N ASP A 373 -8.96 -8.14 -3.25
CA ASP A 373 -8.42 -7.27 -4.28
C ASP A 373 -9.22 -5.96 -4.34
N TRP A 374 -8.60 -4.90 -3.81
CA TRP A 374 -9.20 -3.58 -3.81
C TRP A 374 -9.50 -3.03 -5.21
N GLY A 375 -8.80 -3.48 -6.25
CA GLY A 375 -9.04 -3.10 -7.63
C GLY A 375 -10.34 -3.72 -8.17
N GLU A 376 -10.58 -5.00 -7.89
CA GLU A 376 -11.86 -5.65 -8.21
C GLU A 376 -13.02 -5.01 -7.44
N LEU A 377 -12.80 -4.72 -6.15
CA LEU A 377 -13.80 -4.06 -5.32
C LEU A 377 -14.13 -2.65 -5.83
N ALA A 378 -13.11 -1.89 -6.24
CA ALA A 378 -13.29 -0.58 -6.86
C ALA A 378 -14.09 -0.68 -8.17
N LEU A 379 -13.79 -1.65 -9.05
CA LEU A 379 -14.53 -1.87 -10.29
C LEU A 379 -16.00 -2.20 -10.03
N CYS A 380 -16.25 -3.11 -9.10
CA CYS A 380 -17.60 -3.46 -8.68
C CYS A 380 -18.37 -2.26 -8.12
N MET A 381 -17.75 -1.50 -7.21
CA MET A 381 -18.33 -0.27 -6.66
C MET A 381 -18.67 0.76 -7.74
N MET A 382 -17.83 0.89 -8.76
CA MET A 382 -18.09 1.80 -9.88
C MET A 382 -19.24 1.32 -10.77
N ALA A 383 -19.36 0.02 -11.02
CA ALA A 383 -20.49 -0.56 -11.75
C ALA A 383 -21.80 -0.34 -10.98
N MET A 384 -21.82 -0.64 -9.68
CA MET A 384 -22.96 -0.39 -8.80
C MET A 384 -23.34 1.10 -8.75
N ALA A 385 -22.35 2.00 -8.73
CA ALA A 385 -22.60 3.44 -8.78
C ALA A 385 -23.35 3.83 -10.06
N ALA A 386 -22.84 3.38 -11.21
CA ALA A 386 -23.37 3.70 -12.52
C ALA A 386 -24.80 3.16 -12.72
N GLU A 387 -25.08 1.94 -12.25
CA GLU A 387 -26.44 1.38 -12.27
C GLU A 387 -27.39 2.20 -11.39
N ARG A 388 -26.94 2.56 -10.20
CA ARG A 388 -27.78 3.26 -9.21
C ARG A 388 -28.11 4.69 -9.61
N ASP A 389 -27.22 5.39 -10.29
CA ASP A 389 -27.44 6.75 -10.78
C ASP A 389 -26.98 6.89 -12.24
N PRO A 390 -27.91 6.67 -13.20
CA PRO A 390 -27.63 6.78 -14.64
C PRO A 390 -27.19 8.18 -15.11
N MET A 391 -27.35 9.21 -14.27
CA MET A 391 -26.89 10.57 -14.57
C MET A 391 -25.45 10.83 -14.11
N LEU A 392 -24.80 9.86 -13.44
CA LEU A 392 -23.41 10.01 -13.01
C LEU A 392 -22.49 10.26 -14.20
N ARG A 393 -21.71 11.33 -14.07
CA ARG A 393 -20.68 11.69 -15.04
C ARG A 393 -19.33 11.41 -14.43
N LYS A 394 -18.45 10.76 -15.18
CA LYS A 394 -17.04 10.60 -14.81
C LYS A 394 -16.33 11.94 -14.84
N ALA A 395 -15.26 12.08 -14.04
CA ALA A 395 -14.51 13.33 -13.93
C ALA A 395 -13.81 13.75 -15.24
N ASP A 396 -13.24 12.78 -15.99
CA ASP A 396 -12.47 13.02 -17.22
C ASP A 396 -13.28 12.85 -18.52
N GLY A 397 -14.51 12.33 -18.44
CA GLY A 397 -15.31 11.94 -19.60
C GLY A 397 -14.71 10.81 -20.47
N ARG A 398 -13.51 10.32 -20.16
CA ARG A 398 -12.74 9.26 -20.85
C ARG A 398 -11.71 8.68 -19.88
N VAL A 399 -12.03 7.55 -19.27
CA VAL A 399 -11.01 6.76 -18.57
C VAL A 399 -10.09 6.16 -19.64
N VAL A 400 -8.81 6.47 -19.54
CA VAL A 400 -7.78 5.96 -20.46
C VAL A 400 -7.55 4.50 -20.13
N ALA A 401 -8.09 3.62 -20.96
CA ALA A 401 -7.82 2.19 -20.93
C ALA A 401 -6.59 1.92 -21.79
N GLU A 402 -5.46 1.62 -21.17
CA GLU A 402 -4.34 0.96 -21.87
C GLU A 402 -3.40 0.39 -20.80
N ASN A 403 -3.33 -0.95 -20.67
CA ASN A 403 -2.38 -1.70 -19.83
C ASN A 403 -2.21 -1.26 -18.36
N SER A 404 -3.18 -0.54 -17.81
CA SER A 404 -3.24 -0.11 -16.42
C SER A 404 -4.26 -0.92 -15.64
N MET A 405 -4.13 -0.92 -14.32
CA MET A 405 -5.06 -1.49 -13.33
C MET A 405 -6.55 -1.12 -13.55
N CYS A 406 -6.85 -0.13 -14.41
CA CYS A 406 -8.18 0.13 -14.96
C CYS A 406 -8.22 -0.13 -16.48
N GLY A 407 -7.88 -1.33 -16.94
CA GLY A 407 -8.17 -1.84 -18.30
C GLY A 407 -9.67 -1.99 -18.58
N VAL A 408 -10.49 -1.17 -17.94
CA VAL A 408 -11.94 -1.29 -17.88
C VAL A 408 -12.46 0.12 -17.74
N LEU A 409 -12.89 0.69 -18.85
CA LEU A 409 -14.08 1.54 -18.93
C LEU A 409 -14.23 1.97 -20.39
N ALA A 410 -14.71 1.05 -21.22
CA ALA A 410 -15.33 1.44 -22.48
C ALA A 410 -16.74 1.91 -22.18
N THR A 411 -17.03 3.10 -22.68
CA THR A 411 -18.33 3.51 -23.22
C THR A 411 -19.53 2.79 -22.63
N TRP A 412 -19.97 3.24 -21.45
CA TRP A 412 -21.39 3.20 -21.12
C TRP A 412 -22.08 4.16 -22.08
N GLN A 413 -22.87 3.61 -23.01
CA GLN A 413 -23.81 4.38 -23.84
C GLN A 413 -25.21 4.21 -23.28
#